data_AF-A0A9Q0G5J7-F1
#
_entry.id   AF-A0A9Q0G5J7-F1
#
_cell.length_a   1.000
_cell.length_b   1.000
_cell.length_c   1.000
_cell.angle_alpha   90.00
_cell.angle_beta   90.00
_cell.angle_gamma   90.00
#
_symmetry.space_group_name_H-M   'P 1'
#
loop_
_entity.id
_entity.type
_entity.pdbx_description
1 polymer ?
#
loop_
_entity_poly.entity_id
_entity_poly.type
_entity_poly.pdbx_seq_one_letter_code
_entity_poly.pdbx_strand_id
1 'polypeptide(L)' 'MESLARVERYKSQTATSSNSSPAVDFFMTKCIQKLEAMDDIREESFVKAVGEFKNQDAREAFIAMSDKNKKLWLRSLV' A
#
# COMPACT_ATOMS: atom_id res chain seq x y z
N MET A 1 -12.36 -18.60 50.73
CA MET A 1 -11.37 -19.54 50.18
C MET A 1 -11.48 -19.43 48.67
N GLU A 2 -10.62 -18.60 48.10
CA GLU A 2 -10.53 -18.31 46.67
C GLU A 2 -9.97 -19.54 45.93
N SER A 3 -10.46 -19.80 44.72
CA SER A 3 -9.83 -20.76 43.81
C SER A 3 -9.61 -20.10 42.45
N LEU A 4 -8.49 -19.37 42.36
CA LEU A 4 -7.87 -18.93 41.11
C LEU A 4 -7.21 -20.14 40.44
N ALA A 5 -7.86 -20.73 39.44
CA ALA A 5 -7.23 -21.74 38.59
C ALA A 5 -7.75 -21.61 37.15
N ARG A 6 -7.46 -20.47 36.53
CA ARG A 6 -7.50 -20.31 35.07
C ARG A 6 -6.05 -20.34 34.59
N VAL A 7 -5.48 -21.53 34.47
CA VAL A 7 -4.09 -21.71 34.01
C VAL A 7 -4.04 -22.84 32.98
N GLU A 8 -3.77 -22.39 31.76
CA GLU A 8 -2.94 -23.03 30.73
C GLU A 8 -3.25 -24.46 30.29
N ARG A 9 -4.03 -24.56 29.19
CA ARG A 9 -3.75 -25.56 28.14
C ARG A 9 -4.09 -25.01 26.75
N TYR A 10 -3.28 -24.11 26.23
CA TYR A 10 -3.06 -24.00 24.78
C TYR A 10 -1.57 -23.82 24.53
N LYS A 11 -0.86 -24.93 24.71
CA LYS A 11 0.52 -25.10 24.30
C LYS A 11 0.54 -25.25 22.77
N SER A 12 1.28 -24.35 22.13
CA SER A 12 1.95 -24.56 20.85
C SER A 12 1.07 -24.74 19.62
N GLN A 13 0.71 -23.62 18.98
CA GLN A 13 0.93 -23.48 17.55
C GLN A 13 1.64 -22.17 17.28
N THR A 14 2.97 -22.21 17.46
CA THR A 14 3.90 -21.42 16.66
C THR A 14 3.74 -21.82 15.20
N ALA A 15 2.71 -21.30 14.55
CA ALA A 15 2.80 -20.91 13.17
C ALA A 15 2.62 -19.40 13.23
N THR A 16 3.75 -18.69 13.42
CA THR A 16 3.83 -17.28 13.08
C THR A 16 3.15 -17.16 11.73
N SER A 17 1.95 -16.58 11.73
CA SER A 17 1.30 -16.15 10.52
C SER A 17 2.29 -15.18 9.89
N SER A 18 3.15 -15.70 9.02
CA SER A 18 3.55 -14.93 7.88
C SER A 18 2.24 -14.64 7.17
N ASN A 19 1.59 -13.55 7.58
CA ASN A 19 0.88 -12.69 6.66
C ASN A 19 1.93 -12.28 5.64
N SER A 20 2.28 -13.19 4.74
CA SER A 20 2.71 -12.86 3.42
C SER A 20 1.52 -12.13 2.84
N SER A 21 1.46 -10.82 3.11
CA SER A 21 0.65 -9.88 2.37
C SER A 21 0.86 -10.27 0.90
N PRO A 22 -0.20 -10.58 0.15
CA PRO A 22 -0.07 -11.22 -1.16
C PRO A 22 0.85 -10.35 -2.00
N ALA A 23 2.10 -10.77 -2.23
CA ALA A 23 3.22 -10.00 -2.79
C ALA A 23 2.76 -8.68 -3.42
N VAL A 24 2.56 -7.65 -2.59
CA VAL A 24 1.68 -6.54 -2.99
C VAL A 24 2.45 -5.68 -3.98
N ASP A 25 2.21 -5.91 -5.27
CA ASP A 25 1.92 -5.03 -6.40
C ASP A 25 2.45 -3.58 -6.48
N PHE A 26 3.34 -3.15 -5.60
CA PHE A 26 3.89 -1.80 -5.55
C PHE A 26 5.11 -1.63 -6.47
N PHE A 27 5.22 -2.43 -7.52
CA PHE A 27 6.29 -2.27 -8.50
C PHE A 27 6.12 -0.94 -9.24
N MET A 28 7.24 -0.29 -9.54
CA MET A 28 7.27 0.93 -10.36
C MET A 28 6.45 0.76 -11.65
N THR A 29 6.61 -0.37 -12.33
CA THR A 29 5.88 -0.69 -13.57
C THR A 29 4.37 -0.71 -13.37
N LYS A 30 3.85 -1.28 -12.27
CA LYS A 30 2.42 -1.27 -11.95
C LYS A 30 1.90 0.14 -11.64
N CYS A 31 2.70 0.95 -10.93
CA CYS A 31 2.34 2.33 -10.62
C CYS A 31 2.26 3.17 -11.90
N ILE A 32 3.22 3.00 -12.83
CA ILE A 32 3.22 3.66 -14.14
C ILE A 32 2.01 3.23 -14.98
N GLN A 33 1.75 1.92 -15.10
CA GLN A 33 0.58 1.42 -15.85
C GLN A 33 -0.74 1.99 -15.32
N LYS A 34 -0.88 2.08 -14.00
CA LYS A 34 -2.07 2.66 -13.37
C LYS A 34 -2.16 4.17 -13.63
N LEU A 35 -1.04 4.86 -13.68
CA LEU A 35 -0.95 6.27 -14.01
C LEU A 35 -1.30 6.53 -15.48
N GLU A 36 -0.81 5.72 -16.41
CA GLU A 36 -1.14 5.80 -17.85
C GLU A 36 -2.62 5.51 -18.13
N ALA A 37 -3.26 4.66 -17.33
CA ALA A 37 -4.67 4.33 -17.45
C ALA A 37 -5.62 5.43 -16.90
N MET A 38 -5.10 6.49 -16.30
CA MET A 38 -5.92 7.58 -15.75
C MET A 38 -6.11 8.70 -16.76
N ASP A 39 -7.37 9.09 -16.98
CA ASP A 39 -7.70 10.22 -17.85
C ASP A 39 -7.38 11.57 -17.20
N ASP A 40 -7.03 12.54 -18.06
CA ASP A 40 -6.81 13.96 -17.71
C ASP A 40 -5.65 14.20 -16.72
N ILE A 41 -4.52 13.53 -16.97
CA ILE A 41 -3.26 13.79 -16.28
C ILE A 41 -2.41 14.75 -17.13
N ARG A 42 -1.95 15.83 -16.50
CA ARG A 42 -0.95 16.72 -17.10
C ARG A 42 0.40 16.03 -17.19
N GLU A 43 1.12 16.21 -18.29
CA GLU A 43 2.47 15.66 -18.49
C GLU A 43 3.42 15.99 -17.32
N GLU A 44 3.37 17.22 -16.80
CA GLU A 44 4.16 17.62 -15.63
C GLU A 44 3.82 16.81 -14.37
N SER A 45 2.52 16.58 -14.09
CA SER A 45 2.07 15.73 -12.99
C SER A 45 2.55 14.29 -13.16
N PHE A 46 2.57 13.78 -14.40
CA PHE A 46 3.06 12.44 -14.70
C PHE A 46 4.55 12.31 -14.35
N VAL A 47 5.39 13.20 -14.87
CA VAL A 47 6.84 13.17 -14.63
C VAL A 47 7.16 13.29 -13.13
N LYS A 48 6.45 14.18 -12.42
CA LYS A 48 6.62 14.34 -10.97
C LYS A 48 6.19 13.10 -10.19
N ALA A 49 5.06 12.48 -10.55
CA ALA A 49 4.60 11.23 -9.92
C ALA A 49 5.60 10.07 -10.12
N VAL A 50 6.19 9.94 -11.32
CA VAL A 50 7.26 8.97 -11.58
C VAL A 50 8.49 9.24 -10.70
N GLY A 51 8.78 10.52 -10.41
CA GLY A 51 9.79 10.92 -9.43
C GLY A 51 9.49 10.41 -8.01
N GLU A 52 8.25 10.61 -7.54
CA GLU A 52 7.79 10.16 -6.22
C GLU A 52 7.83 8.64 -6.07
N PHE A 53 7.55 7.88 -7.13
CA PHE A 53 7.58 6.42 -7.11
C PHE A 53 8.96 5.79 -6.88
N LYS A 54 10.04 6.59 -6.83
CA LYS A 54 11.34 6.12 -6.33
C LYS A 54 11.25 5.71 -4.86
N ASN A 55 10.35 6.33 -4.09
CA ASN A 55 10.01 5.92 -2.73
C ASN A 55 9.01 4.75 -2.77
N GLN A 56 9.27 3.70 -1.99
CA GLN A 56 8.34 2.58 -1.86
C GLN A 56 7.02 3.01 -1.22
N ASP A 57 7.06 3.75 -0.12
CA ASP A 57 5.86 4.17 0.61
C ASP A 57 4.92 5.01 -0.28
N ALA A 58 5.49 5.83 -1.18
CA ALA A 58 4.71 6.58 -2.15
C ALA A 58 3.98 5.66 -3.14
N ARG A 59 4.63 4.58 -3.59
CA ARG A 59 4.01 3.55 -4.45
C ARG A 59 2.90 2.81 -3.70
N GLU A 60 3.13 2.44 -2.45
CA GLU A 60 2.11 1.76 -1.63
C GLU A 60 0.89 2.65 -1.42
N ALA A 61 1.12 3.90 -1.02
CA ALA A 61 0.08 4.90 -0.84
C ALA A 61 -0.71 5.13 -2.14
N PHE A 62 -0.02 5.30 -3.27
CA PHE A 62 -0.66 5.52 -4.56
C PHE A 62 -1.56 4.35 -4.97
N ILE A 63 -1.09 3.10 -4.85
CA ILE A 63 -1.89 1.91 -5.16
C ILE A 63 -3.11 1.82 -4.23
N ALA A 64 -2.97 2.17 -2.96
CA ALA A 64 -4.06 2.16 -1.98
C ALA A 64 -5.08 3.31 -2.16
N MET A 65 -4.72 4.42 -2.79
CA MET A 65 -5.62 5.55 -3.00
C MET A 65 -6.79 5.18 -3.94
N SER A 66 -7.98 5.74 -3.69
CA SER A 66 -9.06 5.75 -4.70
C SER A 66 -8.65 6.58 -5.91
N ASP A 67 -9.26 6.35 -7.08
CA ASP A 67 -8.87 7.10 -8.29
C ASP A 67 -9.15 8.61 -8.15
N LYS A 68 -10.19 8.99 -7.39
CA LYS A 68 -10.42 10.39 -7.00
C LYS A 68 -9.23 10.97 -6.22
N ASN A 69 -8.73 10.23 -5.24
CA ASN A 69 -7.61 10.68 -4.41
C ASN A 69 -6.30 10.67 -5.19
N LYS A 70 -6.08 9.72 -6.10
CA LYS A 70 -4.94 9.75 -7.03
C LYS A 70 -4.95 11.03 -7.86
N LYS A 71 -6.09 11.43 -8.44
CA LYS A 71 -6.21 12.68 -9.21
C LYS A 71 -5.94 13.92 -8.35
N LEU A 72 -6.43 13.95 -7.11
CA LEU A 72 -6.14 15.05 -6.18
C LEU A 72 -4.66 15.11 -5.82
N TRP A 73 -4.04 13.96 -5.53
CA TRP A 73 -2.61 13.87 -5.25
C TRP A 73 -1.78 14.35 -6.44
N LEU A 74 -2.08 13.90 -7.67
CA LEU A 74 -1.39 14.35 -8.89
C LEU A 74 -1.52 15.86 -9.14
N ARG A 75 -2.66 16.46 -8.79
CA ARG A 75 -2.86 17.92 -8.86
C ARG A 75 -2.08 18.68 -7.80
N SER A 76 -1.69 18.03 -6.70
CA SER A 76 -0.87 18.65 -5.65
C SER A 76 0.63 18.66 -5.97
N LEU A 77 1.06 17.88 -6.95
CA LEU A 77 2.46 17.84 -7.38
C LEU A 77 2.86 19.07 -8.23
N VAL A 78 1.91 19.89 -8.65
CA VAL A 78 2.04 20.90 -9.71
C VAL A 78 1.53 22.26 -9.25
#